data_AF-M3H5V1-F1
#
_entry.id   AF-M3H5V1-F1
#
_cell.length_a   1.000
_cell.length_b   1.000
_cell.length_c   1.000
_cell.angle_alpha   90.00
_cell.angle_beta   90.00
_cell.angle_gamma   90.00
#
_symmetry.space_group_name_H-M   'P 1'
#
loop_
_entity.id
_entity.type
_entity.pdbx_description
1 polymer ?
#
loop_
_entity_poly.entity_id
_entity_poly.type
_entity_poly.pdbx_seq_one_letter_code
_entity_poly.pdbx_strand_id
1 'polypeptide(L)' 'DLSKDMILSYEKRYITILEFADFFETYRSSIVEMLKLQTDRMDAIEGVNFSVGQGVLIPKLKSAESGTENK' A
#
# COMPACT_ATOMS: atom_id res chain seq x y z
N ASP A 1 -7.74 10.40 3.64
CA ASP A 1 -7.47 9.03 3.14
C ASP A 1 -8.76 8.62 2.47
N LEU A 2 -8.71 8.39 1.16
CA LEU A 2 -9.90 8.30 0.31
C LEU A 2 -10.90 7.26 0.83
N SER A 3 -10.40 6.16 1.39
CA SER A 3 -11.21 5.11 2.03
C SER A 3 -12.03 5.64 3.22
N LYS A 4 -11.45 6.49 4.07
CA LYS A 4 -12.13 7.11 5.21
C LYS A 4 -13.17 8.13 4.74
N ASP A 5 -12.85 8.90 3.71
CA ASP A 5 -13.75 9.90 3.13
C ASP A 5 -14.98 9.24 2.48
N MET A 6 -14.81 8.05 1.88
CA MET A 6 -15.91 7.24 1.34
C MET A 6 -16.81 6.65 2.42
N ILE A 7 -16.25 6.19 3.55
CA ILE A 7 -17.04 5.72 4.71
C ILE A 7 -17.89 6.87 5.28
N LEU A 8 -17.27 8.04 5.51
CA LEU A 8 -17.96 9.24 5.98
C LEU A 8 -19.09 9.68 5.03
N SER A 9 -18.88 9.54 3.73
CA SER A 9 -19.87 9.90 2.71
C SER A 9 -21.07 8.94 2.70
N TYR A 10 -20.85 7.65 2.97
CA TYR A 10 -21.92 6.68 3.14
C TYR A 10 -22.72 6.95 4.43
N GLU A 11 -22.03 7.22 5.56
CA GLU A 11 -22.67 7.56 6.83
C GLU A 11 -23.56 8.81 6.72
N LYS A 12 -23.10 9.82 5.97
CA LYS A 12 -23.85 11.05 5.70
C LYS A 12 -24.92 10.91 4.61
N ARG A 13 -25.09 9.70 4.04
CA ARG A 13 -26.03 9.40 2.94
C ARG A 13 -25.80 10.24 1.68
N TYR A 14 -24.56 10.66 1.43
CA TYR A 14 -24.18 11.35 0.20
C TYR A 14 -23.98 10.38 -0.98
N ILE A 15 -23.69 9.12 -0.68
CA ILE A 15 -23.58 8.03 -1.65
C ILE A 15 -24.50 6.88 -1.25
N THR A 16 -24.89 6.08 -2.23
CA THR A 16 -25.70 4.88 -2.06
C THR A 16 -24.86 3.69 -1.60
N ILE A 17 -25.53 2.65 -1.08
CA ILE A 17 -24.86 1.40 -0.69
C ILE A 17 -24.19 0.71 -1.89
N LEU A 18 -24.74 0.86 -3.10
CA LEU A 18 -24.18 0.26 -4.32
C LEU A 18 -22.86 0.94 -4.70
N GLU A 19 -22.81 2.27 -4.71
CA GLU A 19 -21.58 3.02 -4.97
C GLU A 19 -20.49 2.73 -3.93
N PHE A 20 -20.89 2.58 -2.66
CA PHE A 20 -19.98 2.18 -1.60
C PHE A 20 -19.44 0.76 -1.80
N ALA A 21 -20.29 -0.19 -2.21
CA ALA A 21 -19.88 -1.57 -2.48
C ALA A 21 -18.89 -1.65 -3.66
N ASP A 22 -19.19 -0.99 -4.77
CA ASP A 22 -18.32 -0.93 -5.94
C ASP A 22 -16.95 -0.32 -5.62
N PHE A 23 -16.95 0.76 -4.82
CA PHE A 23 -15.71 1.35 -4.30
C PHE A 23 -14.92 0.36 -3.44
N PHE A 24 -15.60 -0.32 -2.51
CA PHE A 24 -14.96 -1.25 -1.58
C PHE A 24 -14.30 -2.43 -2.31
N GLU A 25 -14.97 -2.99 -3.31
CA GLU A 25 -14.41 -4.07 -4.13
C GLU A 25 -13.17 -3.61 -4.89
N THR A 26 -13.23 -2.44 -5.52
CA THR A 26 -12.11 -1.87 -6.28
C THR A 26 -10.93 -1.55 -5.36
N TYR A 27 -11.20 -0.91 -4.21
CA TYR A 27 -10.19 -0.58 -3.21
C TYR A 27 -9.46 -1.84 -2.71
N ARG A 28 -10.23 -2.88 -2.34
CA ARG A 28 -9.65 -4.15 -1.90
C ARG A 28 -8.75 -4.77 -2.96
N SER A 29 -9.20 -4.81 -4.23
CA SER A 29 -8.41 -5.33 -5.34
C SER A 29 -7.09 -4.57 -5.52
N SER A 30 -7.14 -3.24 -5.46
CA SER A 30 -5.94 -2.39 -5.57
C SER A 30 -4.93 -2.64 -4.44
N ILE A 31 -5.39 -2.84 -3.20
CA ILE A 31 -4.51 -3.16 -2.08
C ILE A 31 -3.84 -4.53 -2.27
N VAL A 32 -4.57 -5.54 -2.72
CA VAL A 32 -4.01 -6.87 -3.00
C VAL A 32 -2.97 -6.80 -4.12
N GLU A 33 -3.27 -6.07 -5.20
CA GLU A 33 -2.33 -5.86 -6.30
C GLU A 33 -1.06 -5.12 -5.86
N MET A 34 -1.23 -4.07 -5.05
CA MET A 34 -0.10 -3.34 -4.47
C MET A 34 0.79 -4.26 -3.62
N LEU A 35 0.21 -5.09 -2.76
CA LEU A 35 0.97 -6.04 -1.95
C LEU A 35 1.72 -7.04 -2.83
N LYS A 36 1.05 -7.56 -3.87
CA LYS A 36 1.69 -8.45 -4.85
C LYS A 36 2.89 -7.79 -5.52
N LEU A 37 2.76 -6.55 -5.99
CA LEU A 37 3.87 -5.81 -6.60
C LEU A 37 5.03 -5.57 -5.63
N GLN A 38 4.73 -5.36 -4.34
CA GLN A 38 5.77 -5.23 -3.31
C GLN A 38 6.52 -6.54 -3.09
N THR A 39 5.81 -7.67 -3.08
CA THR A 39 6.40 -9.02 -3.03
C THR A 39 7.22 -9.30 -4.28
N ASP A 40 6.65 -9.12 -5.48
CA ASP A 40 7.34 -9.35 -6.76
C ASP A 40 8.63 -8.51 -6.85
N ARG A 41 8.59 -7.27 -6.35
CA ARG A 41 9.77 -6.41 -6.27
C ARG A 41 10.82 -6.96 -5.30
N MET A 42 10.40 -7.49 -4.15
CA MET A 42 11.32 -8.07 -3.17
C MET A 42 11.98 -9.34 -3.70
N ASP A 43 11.22 -10.20 -4.39
CA ASP A 43 11.70 -11.42 -5.03
C ASP A 43 12.69 -11.09 -6.16
N ALA A 44 12.41 -10.06 -6.98
CA ALA A 44 13.33 -9.61 -8.02
C ALA A 44 14.65 -9.09 -7.44
N ILE A 45 14.58 -8.33 -6.33
CA ILE A 45 15.76 -7.85 -5.61
C ILE A 45 16.58 -9.02 -5.06
N GLU A 46 15.92 -10.01 -4.46
CA GLU A 46 16.57 -11.23 -3.97
C GLU A 46 17.26 -11.99 -5.11
N GLY A 47 16.57 -12.19 -6.25
CA GLY A 47 17.13 -12.90 -7.40
C GLY A 47 18.39 -12.25 -7.97
N VAL A 48 18.44 -10.90 -7.99
CA VAL A 48 19.64 -10.17 -8.40
C VAL A 48 20.77 -10.36 -7.37
N ASN A 49 20.49 -10.19 -6.08
CA ASN A 49 21.48 -10.37 -5.02
C ASN A 49 22.04 -11.80 -5.00
N PHE A 50 21.19 -12.80 -5.23
CA PHE A 50 21.58 -14.20 -5.32
C PHE A 50 22.50 -14.47 -6.50
N SER A 51 22.16 -13.94 -7.69
CA SER A 51 22.95 -14.12 -8.91
C SER A 51 24.34 -13.50 -8.83
N VAL A 52 24.46 -12.36 -8.14
CA VAL A 52 25.74 -11.65 -7.95
C VAL A 52 26.54 -12.23 -6.75
N GLY A 53 25.89 -13.00 -5.87
CA GLY A 53 26.49 -13.54 -4.65
C GLY A 53 26.77 -12.47 -3.58
N GLN A 54 26.25 -11.26 -3.75
CA GLN A 54 26.43 -10.13 -2.85
C GLN A 54 25.17 -9.28 -2.79
N GLY A 55 24.84 -8.77 -1.60
CA GLY A 55 23.70 -7.87 -1.38
C GLY A 55 23.93 -6.47 -1.95
N VAL A 56 23.82 -6.33 -3.27
CA VAL A 56 23.97 -5.04 -3.97
C VAL A 56 22.71 -4.18 -3.80
N LEU A 57 21.53 -4.81 -3.85
CA LEU A 57 20.24 -4.15 -3.67
C LEU A 57 19.68 -4.52 -2.30
N ILE A 58 19.93 -3.67 -1.30
CA ILE A 58 19.36 -3.85 0.05
C ILE A 58 18.17 -2.90 0.17
N PRO A 59 16.94 -3.41 0.35
CA PRO A 59 15.79 -2.55 0.59
C PRO A 59 16.04 -1.69 1.83
N LYS A 60 16.08 -0.37 1.67
CA LYS A 60 15.98 0.53 2.82
C LYS A 60 14.54 0.47 3.29
N LEU A 61 14.31 -0.25 4.39
CA LEU A 61 13.07 -0.09 5.16
C LEU A 61 12.93 1.41 5.41
N LYS A 62 11.83 2.01 4.93
CA LYS A 62 11.50 3.41 5.23
C LYS A 62 11.65 3.54 6.74
N SER A 63 12.68 4.27 7.19
CA SER A 63 12.82 4.59 8.61
C SER A 63 11.48 5.16 9.02
N ALA A 64 10.89 4.58 10.06
CA ALA A 64 9.75 5.17 10.74
C ALA A 64 10.01 6.68 10.81
N GLU A 65 9.07 7.46 10.29
CA GLU A 65 9.09 8.90 10.39
C GLU A 65 9.18 9.24 11.88
N SER A 66 10.40 9.45 12.39
CA SER A 66 10.64 10.10 13.66
C SER A 66 10.35 11.57 13.45
N GLY A 67 9.07 11.88 13.40
CA GLY A 67 8.57 13.19 13.79
C GLY A 67 8.94 13.41 15.25
N THR A 68 10.08 14.03 15.47
CA THR A 68 10.29 14.92 16.61
C THR A 68 10.82 16.23 16.04
N GLU A 69 9.88 17.00 15.49
CA GLU A 69 9.99 18.45 15.49
C GLU A 69 10.11 18.94 16.94
N ASN A 70 11.09 19.82 17.15
CA ASN A 70 11.11 20.91 18.12
C ASN A 70 11.08 20.57 19.62
N LYS A 71 12.26 20.65 20.25
CA LYS A 71 12.50 21.60 21.35
C LYS A 71 13.97 22.01 21.45
#